data_AF-A0A3D6E198-F1
#
_entry.id   AF-A0A3D6E198-F1
#
_cell.length_a   1.000
_cell.length_b   1.000
_cell.length_c   1.000
_cell.angle_alpha   90.00
_cell.angle_beta   90.00
_cell.angle_gamma   90.00
#
_symmetry.space_group_name_H-M   'P 1'
#
loop_
_entity.id
_entity.type
_entity.pdbx_description
1 polymer ?
#
loop_
_entity_poly.entity_id
_entity_poly.type
_entity_poly.pdbx_seq_one_letter_code
_entity_poly.pdbx_strand_id
1 'polypeptide(L)'
;MKGRILIAPKKDEALALLSARAAWKVSTAVIVEGIMRLITTNPKKDTSNLLDTERKPRNALGSLRSDKSPLRTVYLEGQDAVVYTMTLNYLIACEKVFWSTAGAGSFITKTVGVQALFDILRDLAKDAYEARDISVAYFTNKLMPASEIDFSTDAFRNASGSGRSLIRRSISEAIE
;
A
#
# COMPACT_ATOMS: atom_id res chain seq x y z
N MET A 1 -4.97 -12.35 -8.73
CA MET A 1 -5.10 -10.88 -8.91
C MET A 1 -5.64 -10.59 -10.31
N LYS A 2 -6.96 -10.34 -10.47
CA LYS A 2 -7.58 -10.03 -11.77
C LYS A 2 -7.79 -8.50 -11.89
N GLY A 3 -7.06 -7.83 -12.78
CA GLY A 3 -7.50 -6.59 -13.48
C GLY A 3 -7.89 -5.32 -12.69
N ARG A 4 -7.56 -5.16 -11.42
CA ARG A 4 -8.00 -3.99 -10.60
C ARG A 4 -7.08 -2.76 -10.66
N ILE A 5 -5.95 -2.84 -11.38
CA ILE A 5 -4.92 -1.80 -11.43
C ILE A 5 -4.89 -1.19 -12.84
N LEU A 6 -5.12 0.12 -12.94
CA LEU A 6 -5.18 0.86 -14.20
C LEU A 6 -3.79 1.38 -14.58
N ILE A 7 -3.11 0.69 -15.49
CA ILE A 7 -1.83 1.15 -16.08
C ILE A 7 -2.18 2.14 -17.19
N ALA A 8 -1.53 3.30 -17.23
CA ALA A 8 -1.64 4.22 -18.35
C ALA A 8 -0.64 3.83 -19.47
N PRO A 9 -1.10 3.09 -20.49
CA PRO A 9 -0.77 3.41 -21.87
C PRO A 9 -2.06 3.42 -22.73
N LYS A 10 -1.96 3.78 -24.02
CA LYS A 10 -3.08 3.81 -24.99
C LYS A 10 -4.15 2.76 -24.67
N LYS A 11 -5.39 3.20 -24.46
CA LYS A 11 -6.54 2.32 -24.20
C LYS A 11 -6.67 1.30 -25.33
N ASP A 12 -6.12 0.12 -25.13
CA ASP A 12 -6.41 -1.02 -25.97
C ASP A 12 -7.82 -1.53 -25.63
N GLU A 13 -8.62 -1.94 -26.61
CA GLU A 13 -10.04 -2.30 -26.41
C GLU A 13 -10.21 -3.40 -25.34
N ALA A 14 -9.25 -4.33 -25.28
CA ALA A 14 -9.20 -5.37 -24.25
C ALA A 14 -9.07 -4.80 -22.83
N LEU A 15 -8.25 -3.76 -22.65
CA LEU A 15 -8.05 -3.09 -21.35
C LEU A 15 -9.29 -2.26 -20.96
N ALA A 16 -9.97 -1.67 -21.94
CA ALA A 16 -11.22 -0.96 -21.75
C ALA A 16 -12.35 -1.92 -21.31
N LEU A 17 -12.47 -3.09 -21.94
CA LEU A 17 -13.43 -4.13 -21.57
C LEU A 17 -13.18 -4.71 -20.18
N LEU A 18 -11.92 -4.98 -19.83
CA LEU A 18 -11.53 -5.39 -18.47
C LEU A 18 -11.86 -4.32 -17.43
N SER A 19 -11.60 -3.06 -17.75
CA SER A 19 -11.88 -1.91 -16.87
C SER A 19 -13.38 -1.60 -16.75
N ALA A 20 -14.18 -1.92 -17.76
CA ALA A 20 -15.63 -1.73 -17.74
C ALA A 20 -16.34 -2.73 -16.81
N ARG A 21 -15.77 -3.92 -16.63
CA ARG A 21 -16.28 -4.97 -15.73
C ARG A 21 -15.74 -4.87 -14.30
N ALA A 22 -14.80 -3.97 -14.03
CA ALA A 22 -14.22 -3.81 -12.69
C ALA A 22 -15.17 -3.02 -11.78
N ALA A 23 -15.58 -3.62 -10.67
CA ALA A 23 -16.47 -3.01 -9.67
C ALA A 23 -15.89 -1.73 -9.04
N TRP A 24 -14.57 -1.59 -9.01
CA TRP A 24 -13.87 -0.39 -8.55
C TRP A 24 -12.52 -0.25 -9.26
N LYS A 25 -11.99 0.99 -9.28
CA LYS A 25 -10.76 1.37 -9.99
C LYS A 25 -9.84 2.13 -9.03
N VAL A 26 -8.55 1.79 -9.06
CA VAL A 26 -7.50 2.48 -8.31
C VAL A 26 -6.41 2.92 -9.26
N SER A 27 -5.86 4.11 -9.03
CA SER A 27 -4.70 4.58 -9.77
C SER A 27 -3.46 3.75 -9.44
N THR A 28 -2.70 3.33 -10.45
CA THR A 28 -1.40 2.67 -10.25
C THR A 28 -0.45 3.53 -9.41
N ALA A 29 -0.55 4.86 -9.50
CA ALA A 29 0.27 5.77 -8.70
C ALA A 29 0.09 5.56 -7.18
N VAL A 30 -1.10 5.17 -6.73
CA VAL A 30 -1.39 4.88 -5.31
C VAL A 30 -0.60 3.67 -4.84
N ILE A 31 -0.56 2.62 -5.66
CA ILE A 31 0.18 1.39 -5.35
C ILE A 31 1.68 1.68 -5.32
N VAL A 32 2.18 2.40 -6.33
CA VAL A 32 3.60 2.79 -6.42
C VAL A 32 4.01 3.67 -5.24
N GLU A 33 3.23 4.71 -4.91
CA GLU A 33 3.50 5.58 -3.77
C GLU A 33 3.46 4.81 -2.45
N GLY A 34 2.48 3.91 -2.29
CA GLY A 34 2.33 3.05 -1.12
C GLY A 34 3.57 2.18 -0.89
N ILE A 35 4.02 1.47 -1.91
CA ILE A 35 5.24 0.63 -1.84
C ILE A 35 6.48 1.50 -1.61
N MET A 36 6.62 2.61 -2.32
CA MET A 36 7.78 3.50 -2.17
C MET A 36 7.93 4.00 -0.74
N ARG A 37 6.84 4.36 -0.07
CA ARG A 37 6.87 4.85 1.31
C ARG A 37 7.32 3.79 2.32
N LEU A 38 7.26 2.51 1.97
CA LEU A 38 7.84 1.44 2.78
C LEU A 38 9.38 1.44 2.75
N ILE A 39 10.01 1.93 1.67
CA ILE A 39 11.45 1.78 1.42
C ILE A 39 12.24 3.09 1.35
N THR A 40 11.57 4.21 1.07
CA THR A 40 12.20 5.53 1.00
C THR A 40 11.23 6.67 1.28
N THR A 41 11.73 7.71 1.94
CA THR A 41 11.06 9.00 2.13
C THR A 41 11.41 10.01 1.04
N ASN A 42 12.43 9.75 0.21
CA ASN A 42 12.84 10.64 -0.89
C ASN A 42 13.30 9.84 -2.13
N PRO A 43 12.35 9.32 -2.93
CA PRO A 43 12.63 8.51 -4.11
C PRO A 43 13.48 9.25 -5.15
N LYS A 44 13.25 10.56 -5.34
CA LYS A 44 14.00 11.37 -6.32
C LYS A 44 15.47 11.46 -5.94
N LYS A 45 15.77 11.70 -4.65
CA LYS A 45 17.15 11.80 -4.18
C LYS A 45 17.85 10.45 -4.21
N ASP A 46 17.16 9.37 -3.85
CA ASP A 46 17.71 8.01 -3.96
C ASP A 46 18.06 7.69 -5.42
N THR A 47 17.14 7.93 -6.37
CA THR A 47 17.41 7.72 -7.81
C THR A 47 18.60 8.56 -8.30
N SER A 48 18.65 9.85 -7.93
CA SER A 48 19.77 10.71 -8.30
C SER A 48 21.09 10.19 -7.76
N ASN A 49 21.14 9.74 -6.50
CA ASN A 49 22.36 9.20 -5.91
C ASN A 49 22.79 7.86 -6.52
N LEU A 50 21.83 7.01 -6.92
CA LEU A 50 22.10 5.71 -7.56
C LEU A 50 22.60 5.85 -9.00
N LEU A 51 22.27 6.94 -9.68
CA LEU A 51 22.61 7.18 -11.09
C LEU A 51 23.67 8.27 -11.24
N ASP A 52 24.22 8.77 -10.15
CA ASP A 52 25.22 9.82 -10.15
C ASP A 52 26.56 9.30 -10.68
N THR A 53 26.95 9.81 -11.85
CA THR A 53 28.13 9.43 -12.66
C THR A 53 28.08 8.01 -13.19
N GLU A 54 27.97 7.02 -12.30
CA GLU A 54 27.84 5.60 -12.61
C GLU A 54 26.75 4.96 -11.76
N ARG A 55 26.25 3.80 -12.21
CA ARG A 55 25.20 3.09 -11.48
C ARG A 55 25.75 2.48 -10.19
N LYS A 56 25.30 2.98 -9.05
CA LYS A 56 25.71 2.51 -7.71
C LYS A 56 24.76 1.41 -7.19
N PRO A 57 25.25 0.46 -6.39
CA PRO A 57 24.40 -0.49 -5.69
C PRO A 57 23.53 0.20 -4.62
N ARG A 58 22.41 -0.44 -4.25
CA ARG A 58 21.44 0.17 -3.31
C ARG A 58 22.03 0.46 -1.93
N ASN A 59 22.92 -0.40 -1.43
CA ASN A 59 23.61 -0.21 -0.15
C ASN A 59 24.46 1.08 -0.09
N ALA A 60 24.90 1.63 -1.22
CA ALA A 60 25.60 2.92 -1.29
C ALA A 60 24.75 4.09 -0.80
N LEU A 61 23.43 3.93 -0.71
CA LEU A 61 22.53 4.94 -0.16
C LEU A 61 22.55 5.00 1.38
N GLY A 62 23.08 3.98 2.07
CA GLY A 62 22.98 3.84 3.52
C GLY A 62 23.68 4.95 4.31
N SER A 63 24.80 5.47 3.79
CA SER A 63 25.59 6.55 4.43
C SER A 63 25.17 7.95 4.00
N LEU A 64 24.35 8.09 2.96
CA LEU A 64 24.06 9.39 2.34
C LEU A 64 22.94 10.17 3.05
N ARG A 65 22.06 9.47 3.78
CA ARG A 65 20.89 10.06 4.43
C ARG A 65 20.29 9.10 5.46
N SER A 66 19.87 9.65 6.60
CA SER A 66 18.99 8.94 7.53
C SER A 66 17.57 8.89 6.94
N ASP A 67 17.08 7.69 6.66
CA ASP A 67 15.73 7.44 6.14
C ASP A 67 14.96 6.56 7.13
N LYS A 68 13.75 7.00 7.51
CA LYS A 68 12.91 6.37 8.52
C LYS A 68 11.83 5.46 7.93
N SER A 69 11.89 5.12 6.65
CA SER A 69 10.98 4.15 6.05
C SER A 69 11.15 2.77 6.69
N PRO A 70 10.05 2.04 6.98
CA PRO A 70 10.08 0.83 7.81
C PRO A 70 10.92 -0.32 7.23
N LEU A 71 11.03 -0.38 5.90
CA LEU A 71 11.78 -1.41 5.17
C LEU A 71 13.04 -0.84 4.50
N ARG A 72 13.59 0.26 5.04
CA ARG A 72 14.79 0.89 4.46
C ARG A 72 15.95 -0.11 4.36
N THR A 73 16.28 -0.78 5.46
CA THR A 73 17.38 -1.76 5.50
C THR A 73 17.16 -2.91 4.53
N VAL A 74 15.93 -3.46 4.50
CA VAL A 74 15.50 -4.51 3.58
C VAL A 74 15.77 -4.13 2.11
N TYR A 75 15.44 -2.89 1.74
CA TYR A 75 15.70 -2.37 0.40
C TYR A 75 17.20 -2.20 0.08
N LEU A 76 17.97 -1.66 1.04
CA LEU A 76 19.42 -1.45 0.88
C LEU A 76 20.17 -2.77 0.71
N GLU A 77 19.72 -3.82 1.39
CA GLU A 77 20.26 -5.19 1.34
C GLU A 77 19.77 -5.99 0.12
N GLY A 78 18.89 -5.42 -0.71
CA GLY A 78 18.40 -6.09 -1.92
C GLY A 78 17.40 -7.21 -1.68
N GLN A 79 16.73 -7.24 -0.52
CA GLN A 79 15.75 -8.25 -0.16
C GLN A 79 14.38 -8.02 -0.82
N ASP A 80 14.35 -7.97 -2.16
CA ASP A 80 13.15 -7.65 -2.94
C ASP A 80 11.99 -8.63 -2.70
N ALA A 81 12.30 -9.90 -2.47
CA ALA A 81 11.31 -10.93 -2.15
C ALA A 81 10.54 -10.61 -0.86
N VAL A 82 11.19 -10.00 0.14
CA VAL A 82 10.55 -9.61 1.41
C VAL A 82 9.56 -8.47 1.17
N VAL A 83 9.99 -7.41 0.47
CA VAL A 83 9.13 -6.25 0.15
C VAL A 83 7.92 -6.69 -0.67
N TYR A 84 8.14 -7.53 -1.68
CA TYR A 84 7.08 -8.08 -2.52
C TYR A 84 6.10 -8.93 -1.69
N THR A 85 6.61 -9.90 -0.93
CA THR A 85 5.78 -10.85 -0.19
C THR A 85 4.96 -10.15 0.89
N MET A 86 5.58 -9.22 1.63
CA MET A 86 4.88 -8.44 2.65
C MET A 86 3.74 -7.62 2.04
N THR A 87 4.02 -6.89 0.96
CA THR A 87 3.01 -6.09 0.27
C THR A 87 1.88 -6.96 -0.26
N LEU A 88 2.21 -8.06 -0.95
CA LEU A 88 1.23 -8.98 -1.50
C LEU A 88 0.34 -9.58 -0.41
N ASN A 89 0.94 -10.12 0.65
CA ASN A 89 0.22 -10.77 1.73
C ASN A 89 -0.68 -9.79 2.49
N TYR A 90 -0.23 -8.55 2.69
CA TYR A 90 -1.05 -7.49 3.26
C TYR A 90 -2.27 -7.17 2.37
N LEU A 91 -2.08 -7.00 1.06
CA LEU A 91 -3.20 -6.72 0.16
C LEU A 91 -4.19 -7.90 0.07
N ILE A 92 -3.72 -9.15 0.21
CA ILE A 92 -4.59 -10.32 0.35
C ILE A 92 -5.39 -10.27 1.66
N ALA A 93 -4.78 -9.84 2.76
CA ALA A 93 -5.49 -9.62 4.01
C ALA A 93 -6.55 -8.51 3.87
N CYS A 94 -6.23 -7.39 3.21
CA CYS A 94 -7.22 -6.34 2.91
C CYS A 94 -8.38 -6.85 2.06
N GLU A 95 -8.13 -7.74 1.09
CA GLU A 95 -9.21 -8.39 0.33
C GLU A 95 -10.15 -9.17 1.25
N LYS A 96 -9.59 -9.96 2.16
CA LYS A 96 -10.35 -10.80 3.09
C LYS A 96 -11.15 -9.98 4.09
N VAL A 97 -10.55 -8.94 4.67
CA VAL A 97 -11.15 -8.17 5.77
C VAL A 97 -12.07 -7.06 5.27
N PHE A 98 -11.69 -6.35 4.20
CA PHE A 98 -12.37 -5.12 3.80
C PHE A 98 -13.02 -5.20 2.42
N TRP A 99 -12.30 -5.65 1.40
CA TRP A 99 -12.76 -5.45 0.02
C TRP A 99 -13.78 -6.49 -0.47
N SER A 100 -13.72 -7.72 0.03
CA SER A 100 -14.66 -8.78 -0.37
C SER A 100 -16.08 -8.56 0.12
N THR A 101 -16.25 -7.82 1.22
CA THR A 101 -17.53 -7.46 1.83
C THR A 101 -17.98 -6.02 1.51
N ALA A 102 -17.09 -5.20 0.93
CA ALA A 102 -17.38 -3.80 0.63
C ALA A 102 -18.42 -3.63 -0.50
N GLY A 103 -19.51 -2.93 -0.19
CA GLY A 103 -20.47 -2.45 -1.21
C GLY A 103 -19.87 -1.38 -2.13
N ALA A 104 -20.51 -1.15 -3.29
CA ALA A 104 -20.03 -0.23 -4.33
C ALA A 104 -19.80 1.24 -3.86
N GLY A 105 -20.53 1.66 -2.82
CA GLY A 105 -20.41 2.98 -2.18
C GLY A 105 -19.28 3.10 -1.15
N SER A 106 -18.60 2.00 -0.81
CA SER A 106 -17.62 1.97 0.27
C SER A 106 -16.32 2.68 -0.10
N PHE A 107 -15.88 3.62 0.74
CA PHE A 107 -14.69 4.42 0.52
C PHE A 107 -13.37 3.65 0.74
N ILE A 108 -13.42 2.49 1.40
CA ILE A 108 -12.25 1.61 1.58
C ILE A 108 -11.72 1.03 0.25
N THR A 109 -12.60 0.91 -0.75
CA THR A 109 -12.29 0.51 -2.13
C THR A 109 -12.04 1.70 -3.06
N LYS A 110 -12.00 2.93 -2.56
CA LYS A 110 -11.64 4.09 -3.37
C LYS A 110 -10.15 4.37 -3.20
N THR A 111 -9.59 5.21 -4.07
CA THR A 111 -8.18 5.65 -4.00
C THR A 111 -7.77 6.06 -2.59
N VAL A 112 -8.58 6.87 -1.90
CA VAL A 112 -8.28 7.32 -0.52
C VAL A 112 -8.26 6.18 0.49
N GLY A 113 -9.12 5.18 0.33
CA GLY A 113 -9.15 3.98 1.17
C GLY A 113 -7.91 3.12 0.97
N VAL A 114 -7.50 2.88 -0.28
CA VAL A 114 -6.26 2.16 -0.57
C VAL A 114 -5.03 2.91 -0.07
N GLN A 115 -5.01 4.24 -0.21
CA GLN A 115 -3.95 5.07 0.36
C GLN A 115 -3.87 4.94 1.89
N ALA A 116 -5.01 4.93 2.57
CA ALA A 116 -5.08 4.74 4.02
C ALA A 116 -4.60 3.34 4.42
N LEU A 117 -4.97 2.29 3.68
CA LEU A 117 -4.47 0.93 3.91
C LEU A 117 -2.94 0.84 3.75
N PHE A 118 -2.34 1.54 2.78
CA PHE A 118 -0.88 1.63 2.70
C PHE A 118 -0.24 2.39 3.86
N ASP A 119 -0.94 3.37 4.45
CA ASP A 119 -0.46 4.01 5.68
C ASP A 119 -0.49 3.03 6.85
N ILE A 120 -1.53 2.20 6.97
CA ILE A 120 -1.60 1.13 7.98
C ILE A 120 -0.49 0.10 7.77
N LEU A 121 -0.25 -0.36 6.53
CA LEU A 121 0.88 -1.26 6.25
C LEU A 121 2.22 -0.64 6.67
N ARG A 122 2.42 0.66 6.43
CA ARG A 122 3.65 1.35 6.84
C ARG A 122 3.87 1.28 8.34
N ASP A 123 2.81 1.41 9.14
CA ASP A 123 2.86 1.34 10.59
C ASP A 123 3.14 -0.10 11.06
N LEU A 124 2.56 -1.12 10.40
CA LEU A 124 2.73 -2.53 10.76
C LEU A 124 4.02 -3.19 10.21
N ALA A 125 4.62 -2.63 9.15
CA ALA A 125 5.65 -3.30 8.37
C ALA A 125 6.93 -3.60 9.17
N LYS A 126 7.32 -2.68 10.07
CA LYS A 126 8.51 -2.86 10.91
C LYS A 126 8.32 -4.03 11.86
N ASP A 127 7.21 -4.04 12.60
CA ASP A 127 6.90 -5.09 13.57
C ASP A 127 6.73 -6.45 12.88
N ALA A 128 6.08 -6.50 11.72
CA ALA A 128 5.94 -7.72 10.93
C ALA A 128 7.31 -8.28 10.49
N TYR A 129 8.23 -7.41 10.09
CA TYR A 129 9.59 -7.80 9.70
C TYR A 129 10.40 -8.29 10.90
N GLU A 130 10.36 -7.58 12.02
CA GLU A 130 11.08 -7.95 13.26
C GLU A 130 10.55 -9.25 13.87
N ALA A 131 9.23 -9.46 13.84
CA ALA A 131 8.58 -10.72 14.24
C ALA A 131 8.83 -11.88 13.26
N ARG A 132 9.41 -11.60 12.08
CA ARG A 132 9.58 -12.55 10.96
C ARG A 132 8.27 -13.19 10.51
N ASP A 133 7.17 -12.47 10.65
CA ASP A 133 5.84 -12.92 10.24
C ASP A 133 5.21 -11.89 9.30
N ILE A 134 5.40 -12.13 8.01
CA ILE A 134 4.79 -11.36 6.92
C ILE A 134 3.66 -12.16 6.25
N SER A 135 3.08 -13.13 6.96
CA SER A 135 2.05 -14.01 6.43
C SER A 135 0.72 -13.28 6.23
N VAL A 136 -0.13 -13.85 5.37
CA VAL A 136 -1.52 -13.37 5.24
C VAL A 136 -2.26 -13.46 6.56
N ALA A 137 -2.01 -14.50 7.36
CA ALA A 137 -2.68 -14.72 8.64
C ALA A 137 -2.33 -13.62 9.65
N TYR A 138 -1.05 -13.25 9.75
CA TYR A 138 -0.60 -12.14 10.60
C TYR A 138 -1.36 -10.84 10.32
N PHE A 139 -1.36 -10.42 9.05
CA PHE A 139 -2.05 -9.18 8.67
C PHE A 139 -3.57 -9.29 8.81
N THR A 140 -4.16 -10.46 8.50
CA THR A 140 -5.60 -10.69 8.68
C THR A 140 -5.99 -10.54 10.14
N ASN A 141 -5.24 -11.16 11.06
CA ASN A 141 -5.49 -11.06 12.50
C ASN A 141 -5.33 -9.64 13.01
N LYS A 142 -4.31 -8.90 12.55
CA LYS A 142 -4.10 -7.49 12.90
C LYS A 142 -5.23 -6.59 12.41
N LEU A 143 -5.79 -6.85 11.23
CA LEU A 143 -6.85 -6.02 10.64
C LEU A 143 -8.26 -6.41 11.09
N MET A 144 -8.46 -7.63 11.60
CA MET A 144 -9.78 -8.17 11.94
C MET A 144 -10.61 -7.28 12.88
N PRO A 145 -10.05 -6.63 13.92
CA PRO A 145 -10.82 -5.73 14.76
C PRO A 145 -11.51 -4.58 14.02
N ALA A 146 -10.98 -4.19 12.85
CA ALA A 146 -11.55 -3.15 12.00
C ALA A 146 -12.59 -3.68 10.97
N SER A 147 -12.91 -4.99 10.95
CA SER A 147 -13.81 -5.59 9.94
C SER A 147 -15.21 -5.02 9.96
N GLU A 148 -15.69 -4.62 11.14
CA GLU A 148 -17.06 -4.15 11.36
C GLU A 148 -17.27 -2.67 10.98
N ILE A 149 -16.22 -1.96 10.55
CA ILE A 149 -16.31 -0.55 10.19
C ILE A 149 -17.04 -0.41 8.85
N ASP A 150 -18.21 0.25 8.87
CA ASP A 150 -18.94 0.59 7.65
C ASP A 150 -18.36 1.86 6.99
N PHE A 151 -17.45 1.64 6.03
CA PHE A 151 -16.85 2.68 5.20
C PHE A 151 -17.77 3.27 4.11
N SER A 152 -19.06 2.92 4.09
CA SER A 152 -20.06 3.49 3.18
C SER A 152 -20.88 4.65 3.79
N THR A 153 -20.77 4.84 5.12
CA THR A 153 -21.44 5.90 5.86
C THR A 153 -20.99 7.30 5.41
N ASP A 154 -21.86 8.30 5.61
CA ASP A 154 -21.60 9.69 5.19
C ASP A 154 -20.32 10.28 5.78
N ALA A 155 -19.91 9.82 6.97
CA ALA A 155 -18.65 10.23 7.60
C ALA A 155 -17.42 9.95 6.72
N PHE A 156 -17.42 8.83 5.98
CA PHE A 156 -16.31 8.45 5.11
C PHE A 156 -16.45 8.93 3.67
N ARG A 157 -17.55 9.62 3.30
CA ARG A 157 -17.82 10.11 1.94
C ARG A 157 -16.99 11.35 1.58
N ASN A 158 -15.68 11.22 1.66
CA ASN A 158 -14.73 12.28 1.38
C ASN A 158 -13.52 11.71 0.63
N ALA A 159 -13.38 12.08 -0.64
CA ALA A 159 -12.30 11.60 -1.51
C ALA A 159 -11.03 12.46 -1.44
N SER A 160 -10.90 13.31 -0.41
CA SER A 160 -9.72 14.17 -0.19
C SER A 160 -8.75 13.58 0.85
N GLY A 161 -7.67 14.31 1.13
CA GLY A 161 -6.68 13.93 2.15
C GLY A 161 -7.27 13.78 3.55
N SER A 162 -8.28 14.56 3.93
CA SER A 162 -8.93 14.40 5.24
C SER A 162 -9.76 13.11 5.33
N GLY A 163 -10.35 12.66 4.21
CA GLY A 163 -11.02 11.37 4.14
C GLY A 163 -10.05 10.19 4.29
N ARG A 164 -8.89 10.25 3.62
CA ARG A 164 -7.79 9.30 3.83
C ARG A 164 -7.37 9.24 5.31
N SER A 165 -7.15 10.39 5.94
CA SER A 165 -6.75 10.47 7.36
C SER A 165 -7.81 9.88 8.29
N LEU A 166 -9.10 10.13 8.02
CA LEU A 166 -10.19 9.57 8.79
C LEU A 166 -10.24 8.04 8.69
N ILE A 167 -10.17 7.48 7.47
CA ILE A 167 -10.14 6.02 7.27
C ILE A 167 -8.95 5.40 8.00
N ARG A 168 -7.75 5.98 7.84
CA ARG A 168 -6.55 5.49 8.54
C ARG A 168 -6.77 5.48 10.04
N ARG A 169 -7.21 6.61 10.62
CA ARG A 169 -7.41 6.73 12.06
C ARG A 169 -8.42 5.72 12.59
N SER A 170 -9.58 5.57 11.92
CA SER A 170 -10.60 4.61 12.33
C SER A 170 -10.08 3.16 12.32
N ILE A 171 -9.24 2.80 11.35
CA ILE A 171 -8.60 1.48 11.34
C ILE A 171 -7.58 1.37 12.48
N SER A 172 -6.71 2.39 12.65
CA SER A 172 -5.70 2.40 13.72
C SER A 172 -6.33 2.25 15.11
N GLU A 173 -7.37 3.03 15.42
CA GLU A 173 -8.07 2.99 16.71
C GLU A 173 -8.74 1.63 16.99
N ALA A 174 -9.14 0.90 15.94
CA ALA A 174 -9.74 -0.41 16.10
C ALA A 174 -8.71 -1.52 16.35
N ILE A 175 -7.46 -1.37 15.90
CA ILE A 175 -6.42 -2.42 15.94
C ILE A 175 -5.37 -2.21 17.04
N GLU A 176 -5.46 -1.11 17.79
CA GLU A 176 -4.75 -0.87 19.05
C GLU A 176 -5.27 -1.81 20.17
#